data_AF-A0A524JIM4-F1
#
_entry.id   AF-A0A524JIM4-F1
#
_cell.length_a   1.000
_cell.length_b   1.000
_cell.length_c   1.000
_cell.angle_alpha   90.00
_cell.angle_beta   90.00
_cell.angle_gamma   90.00
#
_symmetry.space_group_name_H-M   'P 1'
#
loop_
_entity.id
_entity.type
_entity.pdbx_description
1 polymer ?
#
loop_
_entity_poly.entity_id
_entity_poly.type
_entity_poly.pdbx_seq_one_letter_code
_entity_poly.pdbx_strand_id
1 'polypeptide(L)'
;MKDRQELEELISAYALGALEGEELKELEEILASGSADAQELLREYQDVTSHLSYASKGLMPGPELKKKVLAEILGARELPASQTSPPFWSRFWNLGLSLGGAVAVGLILILFISNNSLNQKLKTENTQIAELQEKITNQENIINSLKTVIAKKESEMETLTEAYANLDELTEFLEDPDVFVIQLSNMHDNAEAGSGVLIDKDDDEALFYCLDLAEAPEGKTYQWWVKADGTHRSIAVFKVDSKGSNIVRLESVSDLGNIEQYSVTLEPDGGVDKPSGKMIFAGDHRGSSL
;
A
#
# COMPACT_ATOMS: atom_id res chain seq x y z
N MET A 1 -43.57 -4.48 -26.29
CA MET A 1 -42.14 -4.30 -25.95
C MET A 1 -41.93 -5.20 -24.76
N LYS A 2 -41.10 -6.23 -24.90
CA LYS A 2 -40.90 -7.22 -23.84
C LYS A 2 -40.03 -6.60 -22.75
N ASP A 3 -40.33 -6.88 -21.48
CA ASP A 3 -39.56 -6.32 -20.37
C ASP A 3 -38.15 -6.90 -20.37
N ARG A 4 -37.15 -6.11 -19.93
CA ARG A 4 -35.73 -6.47 -20.00
C ARG A 4 -35.43 -7.84 -19.37
N GLN A 5 -36.11 -8.17 -18.28
CA GLN A 5 -35.95 -9.44 -17.57
C GLN A 5 -36.39 -10.64 -18.43
N GLU A 6 -37.51 -10.52 -19.13
CA GLU A 6 -37.99 -11.57 -20.03
C GLU A 6 -37.07 -11.74 -21.26
N LEU A 7 -36.42 -10.66 -21.70
CA LEU A 7 -35.41 -10.72 -22.76
C LEU A 7 -34.12 -11.41 -22.29
N GLU A 8 -33.68 -11.16 -21.06
CA GLU A 8 -32.55 -11.85 -20.42
C GLU A 8 -32.79 -13.35 -20.27
N GLU A 9 -34.00 -13.76 -19.90
CA GLU A 9 -34.37 -15.18 -19.80
C GLU A 9 -34.32 -15.88 -21.17
N LEU A 10 -34.88 -15.27 -22.22
CA LEU A 10 -34.83 -15.82 -23.58
C LEU A 10 -33.40 -15.89 -24.12
N ILE A 11 -32.62 -14.83 -23.94
CA ILE A 11 -31.25 -14.74 -24.48
C ILE A 11 -30.30 -15.70 -23.76
N SER A 12 -30.44 -15.85 -22.44
CA SER A 12 -29.62 -16.80 -21.67
C SER A 12 -29.87 -18.25 -22.07
N ALA A 13 -31.14 -18.64 -22.24
CA ALA A 13 -31.53 -19.96 -22.73
C ALA A 13 -31.08 -20.18 -24.19
N TYR A 14 -31.19 -19.17 -25.04
CA TYR A 14 -30.73 -19.22 -26.43
C TYR A 14 -29.20 -19.35 -26.54
N ALA A 15 -28.44 -18.59 -25.74
CA ALA A 15 -26.97 -18.63 -25.73
C ALA A 15 -26.41 -19.98 -25.26
N LEU A 16 -27.16 -20.72 -24.45
CA LEU A 16 -26.86 -22.09 -24.02
C LEU A 16 -27.39 -23.16 -24.99
N GLY A 17 -28.09 -22.77 -26.05
CA GLY A 17 -28.72 -23.69 -27.01
C GLY A 17 -29.91 -24.47 -26.44
N ALA A 18 -30.54 -23.97 -25.38
CA ALA A 18 -31.63 -24.62 -24.65
C ALA A 18 -33.03 -24.11 -25.05
N LEU A 19 -33.13 -23.13 -25.94
CA LEU A 19 -34.39 -22.55 -26.39
C LEU A 19 -34.97 -23.33 -27.57
N GLU A 20 -36.24 -23.74 -27.47
CA GLU A 20 -36.94 -24.53 -28.49
C GLU A 20 -38.36 -23.98 -28.75
N GLY A 21 -38.96 -24.38 -29.88
CA GLY A 21 -40.38 -24.13 -30.14
C GLY A 21 -40.74 -22.66 -30.42
N GLU A 22 -41.77 -22.16 -29.74
CA GLU A 22 -42.37 -20.84 -29.98
C GLU A 22 -41.47 -19.69 -29.50
N GLU A 23 -40.80 -19.88 -28.37
CA GLU A 23 -39.89 -18.90 -27.76
C GLU A 23 -38.66 -18.62 -28.63
N LEU A 24 -38.14 -19.65 -29.33
CA LEU A 24 -37.05 -19.51 -30.28
C LEU A 24 -37.42 -18.61 -31.46
N LYS A 25 -38.61 -18.83 -32.04
CA LYS A 25 -39.10 -18.02 -33.16
C LYS A 25 -39.35 -16.58 -32.73
N GLU A 26 -39.89 -16.38 -31.53
CA GLU A 26 -40.11 -15.05 -30.96
C GLU A 26 -38.80 -14.29 -30.81
N LEU A 27 -37.75 -14.93 -30.28
CA LEU A 27 -36.44 -14.29 -30.13
C LEU A 27 -35.77 -14.00 -31.48
N GLU A 28 -35.87 -14.93 -32.44
CA GLU A 28 -35.35 -14.72 -33.81
C GLU A 28 -36.04 -13.54 -34.51
N GLU A 29 -37.35 -13.35 -34.29
CA GLU A 29 -38.10 -12.21 -34.82
C GLU A 29 -37.66 -10.88 -34.17
N ILE A 30 -37.41 -10.88 -32.86
CA ILE A 30 -36.89 -9.71 -32.13
C ILE A 30 -35.47 -9.36 -32.63
N LEU A 31 -34.61 -10.35 -32.85
CA LEU A 31 -33.26 -10.13 -33.39
C LEU A 31 -33.30 -9.66 -34.84
N ALA A 32 -34.21 -10.21 -35.65
CA ALA A 32 -34.43 -9.81 -37.05
C ALA A 32 -35.00 -8.39 -37.17
N SER A 33 -35.76 -7.92 -36.18
CA SER A 33 -36.24 -6.53 -36.12
C SER A 33 -35.13 -5.49 -35.86
N GLY A 34 -33.92 -5.93 -35.54
CA GLY A 34 -32.77 -5.04 -35.33
C GLY A 34 -32.76 -4.33 -33.97
N SER A 35 -33.34 -4.95 -32.93
CA SER A 35 -33.29 -4.43 -31.56
C SER A 35 -31.85 -4.35 -31.06
N ALA A 36 -31.36 -3.13 -30.80
CA ALA A 36 -30.00 -2.90 -30.30
C ALA A 36 -29.77 -3.59 -28.95
N ASP A 37 -30.74 -3.46 -28.03
CA ASP A 37 -30.69 -4.03 -26.69
C ASP A 37 -30.62 -5.57 -26.73
N ALA A 38 -31.37 -6.21 -27.63
CA ALA A 38 -31.34 -7.67 -27.79
C ALA A 38 -30.02 -8.17 -28.40
N GLN A 39 -29.45 -7.41 -29.34
CA GLN A 39 -28.17 -7.76 -29.96
C GLN A 39 -26.99 -7.57 -29.00
N GLU A 40 -27.03 -6.53 -28.17
CA GLU A 40 -26.03 -6.26 -27.14
C GLU A 40 -26.04 -7.38 -26.09
N LEU A 41 -27.22 -7.67 -25.53
CA LEU A 41 -27.38 -8.69 -24.51
C LEU A 41 -27.02 -10.09 -25.04
N LEU A 42 -27.36 -10.40 -26.29
CA LEU A 42 -26.95 -11.66 -26.92
C LEU A 42 -25.43 -11.80 -27.02
N ARG A 43 -24.72 -10.73 -27.38
CA ARG A 43 -23.25 -10.75 -27.46
C ARG A 43 -22.62 -10.99 -26.09
N GLU A 44 -23.13 -10.34 -25.06
CA GLU A 44 -22.65 -10.50 -23.69
C GLU A 44 -22.80 -11.95 -23.21
N TYR A 45 -23.97 -12.55 -23.42
CA TYR A 45 -24.19 -13.95 -23.02
C TYR A 45 -23.40 -14.96 -23.88
N GLN A 46 -23.23 -14.71 -25.18
CA GLN A 46 -22.38 -15.55 -26.04
C GLN A 46 -20.90 -15.51 -25.64
N ASP A 47 -20.41 -14.37 -25.17
CA ASP A 47 -19.05 -14.23 -24.66
C ASP A 47 -18.85 -15.10 -23.40
N VAL A 48 -19.80 -15.01 -22.44
CA VAL A 48 -19.78 -15.82 -21.20
C VAL A 48 -19.89 -17.32 -21.49
N THR A 49 -20.76 -17.75 -22.41
CA THR A 49 -20.91 -19.18 -22.74
C THR A 49 -19.71 -19.72 -23.51
N SER A 50 -18.98 -18.88 -24.25
CA SER A 50 -17.74 -19.30 -24.93
C SER A 50 -16.67 -19.78 -23.93
N HIS A 51 -16.61 -19.19 -22.73
CA HIS A 51 -15.68 -19.58 -21.68
C HIS A 51 -16.03 -20.93 -21.04
N LEU A 52 -17.31 -21.33 -21.00
CA LEU A 52 -17.74 -22.65 -20.52
C LEU A 52 -17.15 -23.79 -21.35
N SER A 53 -16.91 -23.57 -22.65
CA SER A 53 -16.30 -24.56 -23.54
C SER A 53 -14.86 -24.92 -23.11
N TYR A 54 -14.14 -23.99 -22.47
CA TYR A 54 -12.79 -24.22 -21.93
C TYR A 54 -12.79 -24.91 -20.56
N ALA A 55 -13.90 -24.83 -19.82
CA ALA A 55 -14.06 -25.53 -18.55
C ALA A 55 -14.41 -27.03 -18.74
N SER A 56 -14.84 -27.42 -19.95
CA SER A 56 -15.13 -28.81 -20.28
C SER A 56 -13.84 -29.62 -20.50
N LYS A 57 -13.81 -30.85 -19.97
CA LYS A 57 -12.71 -31.79 -20.23
C LYS A 57 -12.76 -32.21 -21.69
N GLY A 58 -11.90 -31.61 -22.51
CA GLY A 58 -11.83 -31.87 -23.95
C GLY A 58 -11.77 -33.37 -24.26
N LEU A 59 -12.78 -33.88 -24.96
CA LEU A 59 -12.73 -35.18 -25.61
C LEU A 59 -11.96 -35.00 -26.91
N MET A 60 -10.80 -35.65 -27.05
CA MET A 60 -10.12 -35.70 -28.35
C MET A 60 -11.05 -36.40 -29.35
N PRO A 61 -11.54 -35.71 -30.39
CA PRO A 61 -12.37 -36.37 -31.39
C PRO A 61 -11.54 -37.45 -32.09
N GLY A 62 -12.16 -38.60 -32.35
CA GLY A 62 -11.50 -39.68 -33.07
C GLY A 62 -10.95 -39.19 -34.41
N PRO A 63 -9.79 -39.69 -34.87
CA PRO A 63 -9.09 -39.18 -36.05
C PRO A 63 -9.94 -39.23 -37.33
N GLU A 64 -10.90 -40.16 -37.38
CA GLU A 64 -11.85 -40.32 -38.49
C GLU A 64 -12.96 -39.25 -38.50
N LEU A 65 -13.22 -38.55 -37.39
CA LEU A 65 -14.30 -37.56 -37.32
C LEU A 65 -13.98 -36.34 -38.18
N LYS A 66 -12.74 -35.86 -38.12
CA LYS A 66 -12.26 -34.77 -39.00
C LYS A 66 -12.37 -35.16 -40.46
N LYS A 67 -12.02 -36.42 -40.79
CA LYS A 67 -12.12 -36.96 -42.15
C LYS A 67 -13.56 -37.11 -42.61
N LYS A 68 -14.48 -37.57 -41.74
CA LYS A 68 -15.92 -37.65 -42.01
C LYS A 68 -16.56 -36.28 -42.19
N VAL A 69 -16.27 -35.31 -41.33
CA VAL A 69 -16.80 -33.94 -41.44
C VAL A 69 -16.28 -33.27 -42.70
N LEU A 70 -14.99 -33.41 -43.00
CA LEU A 70 -14.42 -32.92 -44.26
C LEU A 70 -15.01 -33.65 -45.46
N ALA A 71 -15.25 -34.96 -45.37
CA ALA A 71 -15.89 -35.73 -46.42
C ALA A 71 -17.38 -35.43 -46.55
N GLU A 72 -18.08 -34.97 -45.53
CA GLU A 72 -19.49 -34.54 -45.62
C GLU A 72 -19.58 -33.16 -46.27
N ILE A 73 -18.71 -32.23 -45.84
CA ILE A 73 -18.62 -30.87 -46.39
C ILE A 73 -18.10 -30.88 -47.84
N LEU A 74 -17.18 -31.80 -48.17
CA LEU A 74 -16.58 -31.92 -49.51
C LEU A 74 -17.22 -33.00 -50.39
N GLY A 75 -17.93 -33.97 -49.80
CA GLY A 75 -18.43 -35.18 -50.46
C GLY A 75 -19.91 -35.15 -50.82
N ALA A 76 -20.61 -34.03 -50.65
CA ALA A 76 -21.85 -33.76 -51.37
C ALA A 76 -21.64 -33.63 -52.91
N ARG A 77 -20.44 -33.92 -53.42
CA ARG A 77 -20.14 -34.00 -54.84
C ARG A 77 -19.40 -35.31 -55.15
N GLU A 78 -20.15 -36.39 -55.33
CA GLU A 78 -19.61 -37.61 -55.93
C GLU A 78 -19.13 -37.34 -57.36
N LEU A 79 -17.88 -37.69 -57.66
CA LEU A 79 -17.41 -38.00 -59.02
C LEU A 79 -16.43 -39.19 -58.97
N PRO A 80 -16.45 -40.06 -60.00
CA PRO A 80 -15.99 -41.44 -59.92
C PRO A 80 -14.46 -41.61 -60.04
N ALA A 81 -13.99 -42.78 -59.60
CA ALA A 81 -12.60 -43.22 -59.68
C ALA A 81 -12.08 -43.34 -61.13
N SER A 82 -10.86 -42.86 -61.40
CA SER A 82 -9.77 -43.65 -62.02
C SER A 82 -8.50 -42.84 -62.41
N GLN A 83 -7.36 -43.47 -62.09
CA GLN A 83 -6.07 -43.48 -62.79
C GLN A 83 -5.04 -42.34 -62.65
N THR A 84 -3.79 -42.80 -62.48
CA THR A 84 -2.53 -42.11 -62.19
C THR A 84 -2.04 -41.24 -63.35
N SER A 85 -1.56 -40.04 -63.04
CA SER A 85 -0.94 -39.08 -63.98
C SER A 85 0.09 -38.20 -63.25
N PRO A 86 1.05 -37.58 -63.99
CA PRO A 86 2.41 -37.26 -63.51
C PRO A 86 2.46 -36.14 -62.45
N PRO A 87 3.63 -35.95 -61.78
CA PRO A 87 3.74 -35.06 -60.64
C PRO A 87 3.34 -33.62 -60.99
N PHE A 88 2.31 -33.20 -60.26
CA PHE A 88 1.70 -31.89 -60.13
C PHE A 88 2.70 -30.75 -60.45
N TRP A 89 3.87 -30.68 -59.82
CA TRP A 89 4.78 -29.52 -59.81
C TRP A 89 5.27 -28.99 -61.17
N SER A 90 5.24 -29.80 -62.22
CA SER A 90 5.64 -29.38 -63.57
C SER A 90 4.61 -28.49 -64.28
N ARG A 91 3.36 -28.48 -63.81
CA ARG A 91 2.26 -27.68 -64.41
C ARG A 91 2.10 -26.28 -63.82
N PHE A 92 2.63 -25.98 -62.62
CA PHE A 92 2.48 -24.64 -62.02
C PHE A 92 3.54 -23.64 -62.46
N TRP A 93 4.65 -24.10 -63.05
CA TRP A 93 5.70 -23.19 -63.51
C TRP A 93 5.41 -22.57 -64.89
N ASN A 94 4.53 -23.19 -65.69
CA ASN A 94 4.21 -22.73 -67.06
C ASN A 94 2.77 -22.26 -67.26
N LEU A 95 1.96 -22.14 -66.20
CA LEU A 95 0.60 -21.59 -66.30
C LEU A 95 0.55 -20.16 -65.76
N GLY A 96 0.87 -19.21 -66.64
CA GLY A 96 0.33 -17.87 -66.53
C GLY A 96 -1.20 -17.90 -66.59
N LEU A 97 -1.84 -17.08 -65.76
CA LEU A 97 -3.16 -16.45 -65.97
C LEU A 97 -4.22 -17.28 -66.72
N SER A 98 -4.74 -18.35 -66.12
CA SER A 98 -6.00 -18.98 -66.55
C SER A 98 -6.87 -19.29 -65.33
N LEU A 99 -7.82 -18.38 -65.06
CA LEU A 99 -9.02 -18.42 -64.18
C LEU A 99 -8.98 -19.02 -62.74
N GLY A 100 -8.02 -19.83 -62.34
CA GLY A 100 -7.90 -20.39 -60.97
C GLY A 100 -6.93 -19.63 -60.04
N GLY A 101 -6.04 -18.81 -60.60
CA GLY A 101 -5.05 -18.04 -59.83
C GLY A 101 -5.66 -16.89 -59.02
N ALA A 102 -6.77 -16.32 -59.48
CA ALA A 102 -7.42 -15.19 -58.80
C ALA A 102 -7.97 -15.58 -57.41
N VAL A 103 -8.49 -16.80 -57.25
CA VAL A 103 -9.05 -17.28 -55.97
C VAL A 103 -7.94 -17.56 -54.96
N ALA A 104 -6.83 -18.16 -55.38
CA ALA A 104 -5.68 -18.43 -54.52
C ALA A 104 -4.99 -17.13 -54.06
N VAL A 105 -4.80 -16.17 -54.98
CA VAL A 105 -4.26 -14.83 -54.64
C VAL A 105 -5.22 -14.09 -53.71
N GLY A 106 -6.53 -14.17 -53.95
CA GLY A 106 -7.55 -13.60 -53.06
C GLY A 106 -7.48 -14.17 -51.64
N LEU A 107 -7.39 -15.49 -51.49
CA LEU A 107 -7.23 -16.14 -50.18
C LEU A 107 -5.92 -15.78 -49.48
N ILE A 108 -4.81 -15.70 -50.22
CA ILE A 108 -3.52 -15.28 -49.67
C ILE A 108 -3.58 -13.82 -49.22
N LEU A 109 -4.22 -12.93 -49.98
CA LEU A 109 -4.42 -11.54 -49.59
C LEU A 109 -5.35 -11.41 -48.37
N ILE A 110 -6.44 -12.18 -48.31
CA ILE A 110 -7.34 -12.21 -47.15
C ILE A 110 -6.60 -12.72 -45.90
N LEU A 111 -5.83 -13.80 -46.01
CA LEU A 111 -5.03 -14.33 -44.91
C LEU A 111 -3.91 -13.35 -44.52
N PHE A 112 -3.28 -12.67 -45.47
CA PHE A 112 -2.26 -11.66 -45.20
C PHE A 112 -2.86 -10.44 -44.49
N ILE A 113 -4.02 -9.95 -44.93
CA ILE A 113 -4.76 -8.85 -44.29
C ILE A 113 -5.21 -9.27 -42.90
N SER A 114 -5.78 -10.47 -42.75
CA SER A 114 -6.22 -11.02 -41.46
C SER A 114 -5.05 -11.24 -40.50
N ASN A 115 -3.91 -11.72 -40.99
CA ASN A 115 -2.69 -11.88 -40.21
C ASN A 115 -2.11 -10.53 -39.79
N ASN A 116 -2.12 -9.55 -40.69
CA ASN A 116 -1.67 -8.19 -40.37
C ASN A 116 -2.61 -7.51 -39.36
N SER A 117 -3.93 -7.71 -39.46
CA SER A 117 -4.88 -7.17 -38.47
C SER A 117 -4.77 -7.86 -37.11
N LEU A 118 -4.49 -9.17 -37.08
CA LEU A 118 -4.20 -9.91 -35.85
C LEU A 118 -2.93 -9.38 -35.17
N ASN A 119 -1.88 -9.14 -35.95
CA ASN A 119 -0.64 -8.53 -35.44
C ASN A 119 -0.86 -7.09 -34.95
N GLN A 120 -1.85 -6.35 -35.47
CA GLN A 120 -2.23 -5.04 -34.92
C GLN A 120 -2.98 -5.16 -33.59
N LYS A 121 -3.94 -6.08 -33.47
CA LYS A 121 -4.64 -6.33 -32.19
C LYS A 121 -3.68 -6.74 -31.07
N LEU A 122 -2.73 -7.64 -31.36
CA LEU A 122 -1.68 -8.03 -30.41
C LEU A 122 -0.81 -6.85 -29.98
N LYS A 123 -0.52 -5.90 -30.87
CA LYS A 123 0.23 -4.69 -30.50
C LYS A 123 -0.59 -3.77 -29.59
N THR A 124 -1.88 -3.60 -29.87
CA THR A 124 -2.77 -2.77 -29.06
C THR A 124 -2.94 -3.34 -27.64
N GLU A 125 -3.15 -4.65 -27.51
CA GLU A 125 -3.26 -5.32 -26.20
C GLU A 125 -1.95 -5.23 -25.39
N ASN A 126 -0.80 -5.46 -26.02
CA ASN A 126 0.49 -5.29 -25.36
C ASN A 126 0.75 -3.85 -24.93
N THR A 127 0.21 -2.85 -25.65
CA THR A 127 0.30 -1.44 -25.27
C THR A 127 -0.56 -1.14 -24.04
N GLN A 128 -1.76 -1.73 -23.95
CA GLN A 128 -2.63 -1.59 -22.77
C GLN A 128 -2.03 -2.26 -21.53
N ILE A 129 -1.39 -3.43 -21.68
CA ILE A 129 -0.67 -4.10 -20.58
C ILE A 129 0.47 -3.21 -20.07
N ALA A 130 1.26 -2.61 -20.98
CA ALA A 130 2.33 -1.69 -20.60
C ALA A 130 1.81 -0.45 -19.87
N GLU A 131 0.71 0.14 -20.34
CA GLU A 131 0.07 1.30 -19.69
C GLU A 131 -0.52 0.94 -18.31
N LEU A 132 -1.14 -0.23 -18.18
CA LEU A 132 -1.65 -0.72 -16.89
C LEU A 132 -0.51 -1.01 -15.91
N GLN A 133 0.60 -1.59 -16.38
CA GLN A 133 1.80 -1.81 -15.56
C GLN A 133 2.43 -0.49 -15.09
N GLU A 134 2.46 0.52 -15.96
CA GLU A 134 2.88 1.88 -15.59
C GLU A 134 1.96 2.49 -14.54
N LYS A 135 0.63 2.36 -14.68
CA LYS A 135 -0.34 2.82 -13.67
C LYS A 135 -0.16 2.12 -12.33
N ILE A 136 0.03 0.81 -12.31
CA ILE A 136 0.30 0.04 -11.09
C ILE A 136 1.59 0.54 -10.43
N THR A 137 2.66 0.66 -11.20
CA THR A 137 3.96 1.15 -10.68
C THR A 137 3.83 2.56 -10.12
N ASN A 138 3.11 3.45 -10.81
CA ASN A 138 2.84 4.79 -10.32
C ASN A 138 1.99 4.79 -9.04
N GLN A 139 0.98 3.92 -8.97
CA GLN A 139 0.17 3.75 -7.76
C GLN A 139 1.00 3.19 -6.59
N GLU A 140 1.87 2.22 -6.82
CA GLU A 140 2.79 1.69 -5.81
C GLU A 140 3.72 2.79 -5.28
N ASN A 141 4.25 3.64 -6.17
CA ASN A 141 5.06 4.79 -5.77
C ASN A 141 4.26 5.80 -4.93
N ILE A 142 3.01 6.09 -5.32
CA ILE A 142 2.11 6.96 -4.55
C ILE A 142 1.84 6.34 -3.17
N ILE A 143 1.48 5.06 -3.10
CA ILE A 143 1.22 4.36 -1.84
C ILE A 143 2.46 4.39 -0.94
N ASN A 144 3.64 4.13 -1.49
CA ASN A 144 4.88 4.14 -0.73
C ASN A 144 5.18 5.54 -0.19
N SER A 145 5.04 6.59 -1.01
CA SER A 145 5.22 7.97 -0.55
C SER A 145 4.19 8.38 0.51
N LEU A 146 2.91 8.00 0.35
CA LEU A 146 1.86 8.23 1.35
C LEU A 146 2.18 7.54 2.67
N LYS A 147 2.64 6.28 2.64
CA LYS A 147 3.09 5.57 3.85
C LYS A 147 4.22 6.31 4.55
N THR A 148 5.19 6.85 3.81
CA THR A 148 6.27 7.66 4.39
C THR A 148 5.73 8.94 5.03
N VAL A 149 4.78 9.62 4.40
CA VAL A 149 4.15 10.83 4.96
C VAL A 149 3.36 10.51 6.22
N ILE A 150 2.60 9.40 6.24
CA ILE A 150 1.86 8.95 7.43
C ILE A 150 2.82 8.65 8.57
N ALA A 151 3.86 7.84 8.34
CA ALA A 151 4.86 7.52 9.36
C ALA A 151 5.52 8.78 9.94
N LYS A 152 5.82 9.76 9.08
CA LYS A 152 6.36 11.06 9.52
C LYS A 152 5.34 11.82 10.38
N LYS A 153 4.07 11.85 9.98
CA LYS A 153 3.00 12.55 10.71
C LYS A 153 2.69 11.91 12.05
N GLU A 154 2.74 10.59 12.14
CA GLU A 154 2.60 9.85 13.39
C GLU A 154 3.71 10.23 14.37
N SER A 155 4.97 10.25 13.91
CA SER A 155 6.11 10.70 14.74
C SER A 155 6.00 12.18 15.16
N GLU A 156 5.57 13.08 14.26
CA GLU A 156 5.29 14.48 14.62
C GLU A 156 4.18 14.60 15.68
N MET A 157 3.15 13.74 15.63
CA MET A 157 2.03 13.76 16.57
C MET A 157 2.42 13.21 17.95
N GLU A 158 3.27 12.19 17.99
CA GLU A 158 3.83 11.63 19.23
C GLU A 158 4.63 12.70 19.99
N THR A 159 5.61 13.33 19.32
CA THR A 159 6.42 14.39 19.93
C THR A 159 5.59 15.60 20.38
N LEU A 160 4.54 15.96 19.62
CA LEU A 160 3.63 17.05 20.00
C LEU A 160 2.79 16.68 21.24
N THR A 161 2.35 15.43 21.34
CA THR A 161 1.59 14.93 22.50
C THR A 161 2.46 14.94 23.76
N GLU A 162 3.71 14.50 23.67
CA GLU A 162 4.68 14.59 24.77
C GLU A 162 4.92 16.04 25.20
N ALA A 163 5.07 16.96 24.24
CA ALA A 163 5.25 18.38 24.54
C ALA A 163 4.03 19.00 25.24
N TYR A 164 2.80 18.58 24.89
CA TYR A 164 1.59 19.03 25.58
C TYR A 164 1.49 18.45 26.99
N ALA A 165 1.84 17.17 27.21
CA ALA A 165 1.85 16.56 28.55
C ALA A 165 2.82 17.29 29.49
N ASN A 166 4.02 17.62 29.00
CA ASN A 166 5.00 18.40 29.77
C ASN A 166 4.49 19.82 30.12
N LEU A 167 3.76 20.46 29.20
CA LEU A 167 3.21 21.79 29.44
C LEU A 167 2.03 21.76 30.43
N ASP A 168 1.19 20.73 30.36
CA ASP A 168 0.09 20.52 31.30
C ASP A 168 0.63 20.31 32.72
N GLU A 169 1.65 19.47 32.88
CA GLU A 169 2.32 19.21 34.16
C GLU A 169 2.98 20.47 34.76
N LEU A 170 3.64 21.30 33.93
CA LEU A 170 4.14 22.60 34.38
C LEU A 170 3.01 23.56 34.78
N THR A 171 1.90 23.53 34.06
CA THR A 171 0.79 24.45 34.33
C THR A 171 0.11 24.07 35.64
N GLU A 172 -0.17 22.78 35.86
CA GLU A 172 -0.68 22.25 37.13
C GLU A 172 0.23 22.65 38.30
N PHE A 173 1.55 22.44 38.16
CA PHE A 173 2.52 22.79 39.20
C PHE A 173 2.70 24.30 39.40
N LEU A 174 2.39 25.15 38.42
CA LEU A 174 2.51 26.62 38.55
C LEU A 174 1.19 27.29 38.97
N GLU A 175 0.09 26.56 38.96
CA GLU A 175 -1.20 27.05 39.47
C GLU A 175 -1.23 27.14 41.00
N ASP A 176 -0.39 26.38 41.70
CA ASP A 176 -0.28 26.45 43.16
C ASP A 176 0.52 27.70 43.62
N PRO A 177 -0.05 28.54 44.51
CA PRO A 177 0.59 29.77 44.98
C PRO A 177 1.83 29.54 45.86
N ASP A 178 2.01 28.37 46.47
CA ASP A 178 3.10 28.05 47.41
C ASP A 178 4.27 27.28 46.77
N VAL A 179 4.31 27.27 45.43
CA VAL A 179 5.42 26.75 44.64
C VAL A 179 6.62 27.70 44.67
N PHE A 180 7.79 27.15 44.96
CA PHE A 180 9.05 27.89 44.91
C PHE A 180 10.07 27.25 43.97
N VAL A 181 10.87 28.10 43.32
CA VAL A 181 11.83 27.69 42.30
C VAL A 181 13.25 27.66 42.88
N ILE A 182 13.91 26.52 42.75
CA ILE A 182 15.34 26.35 43.00
C ILE A 182 16.05 26.32 41.64
N GLN A 183 16.66 27.44 41.26
CA GLN A 183 17.48 27.50 40.06
C GLN A 183 18.77 26.69 40.24
N LEU A 184 19.08 25.79 39.30
CA LEU A 184 20.35 25.08 39.27
C LEU A 184 21.37 25.87 38.44
N SER A 185 22.60 25.93 38.94
CA SER A 185 23.71 26.57 38.25
C SER A 185 24.15 25.70 37.08
N ASN A 186 24.26 26.32 35.91
CA ASN A 186 24.77 25.68 34.71
C ASN A 186 26.30 25.53 34.80
N MET A 187 26.76 24.27 34.76
CA MET A 187 28.18 23.87 34.73
C MET A 187 28.54 23.20 33.39
N HIS A 188 27.60 23.19 32.44
CA HIS A 188 27.76 22.72 31.09
C HIS A 188 28.46 23.75 30.20
N ASP A 189 29.01 23.32 29.07
CA ASP A 189 29.72 24.20 28.15
C ASP A 189 28.75 25.08 27.33
N ASN A 190 27.47 24.68 27.25
CA ASN A 190 26.40 25.47 26.64
C ASN A 190 25.82 26.47 27.65
N ALA A 191 26.13 27.76 27.49
CA ALA A 191 25.65 28.82 28.39
C ALA A 191 24.13 29.06 28.33
N GLU A 192 23.46 28.64 27.26
CA GLU A 192 22.00 28.82 27.09
C GLU A 192 21.21 27.76 27.86
N ALA A 193 21.83 26.64 28.23
CA ALA A 193 21.16 25.57 28.95
C ALA A 193 20.71 26.03 30.35
N GLY A 194 19.45 25.76 30.68
CA GLY A 194 18.83 26.15 31.94
C GLY A 194 18.21 24.95 32.65
N SER A 195 18.16 25.00 33.99
CA SER A 195 17.46 23.99 34.77
C SER A 195 17.04 24.51 36.14
N GLY A 196 15.94 23.99 36.65
CA GLY A 196 15.45 24.29 37.99
C GLY A 196 14.65 23.14 38.57
N VAL A 197 14.39 23.23 39.87
CA VAL A 197 13.46 22.35 40.60
C VAL A 197 12.38 23.25 41.17
N LEU A 198 11.15 23.03 40.75
CA LEU A 198 9.96 23.60 41.38
C LEU A 198 9.59 22.67 42.55
N ILE A 199 9.26 23.24 43.70
CA ILE A 199 8.82 22.45 44.87
C ILE A 199 7.48 22.99 45.33
N ASP A 200 6.53 22.09 45.46
CA ASP A 200 5.21 22.31 46.04
C ASP A 200 5.26 21.78 47.47
N LYS A 201 5.06 22.68 48.44
CA LYS A 201 5.11 22.29 49.86
C LYS A 201 3.81 21.70 50.35
N ASP A 202 2.70 22.05 49.71
CA ASP A 202 1.38 21.64 50.15
C ASP A 202 1.13 20.19 49.74
N ASP A 203 1.53 19.82 48.53
CA ASP A 203 1.41 18.47 47.99
C ASP A 203 2.65 17.57 48.26
N ASP A 204 3.72 18.11 48.86
CA ASP A 204 5.00 17.41 49.12
C ASP A 204 5.70 16.91 47.84
N GLU A 205 5.51 17.60 46.72
CA GLU A 205 6.02 17.20 45.42
C GLU A 205 7.12 18.12 44.89
N ALA A 206 7.91 17.61 43.95
CA ALA A 206 8.87 18.43 43.20
C ALA A 206 8.85 18.12 41.71
N LEU A 207 9.02 19.17 40.91
CA LEU A 207 9.13 19.08 39.46
C LEU A 207 10.48 19.60 39.01
N PHE A 208 11.33 18.72 38.51
CA PHE A 208 12.57 19.11 37.83
C PHE A 208 12.28 19.45 36.38
N TYR A 209 12.87 20.53 35.88
CA TYR A 209 12.87 20.87 34.46
C TYR A 209 14.28 21.22 33.96
N CYS A 210 14.52 20.93 32.68
CA CYS A 210 15.67 21.46 31.94
C CYS A 210 15.24 21.98 30.56
N LEU A 211 16.01 22.95 30.06
CA LEU A 211 15.80 23.64 28.79
C LEU A 211 17.15 23.80 28.07
N ASP A 212 17.14 23.76 26.74
CA ASP A 212 18.29 23.97 25.86
C ASP A 212 19.53 23.10 26.22
N LEU A 213 19.29 21.92 26.79
CA LEU A 213 20.33 20.96 27.10
C LEU A 213 20.61 20.09 25.87
N ALA A 214 21.89 19.92 25.51
CA ALA A 214 22.27 19.12 24.35
C ALA A 214 21.82 17.65 24.50
N GLU A 215 21.54 16.97 23.38
CA GLU A 215 21.28 15.53 23.41
C GLU A 215 22.49 14.78 23.99
N ALA A 216 22.23 13.79 24.84
CA ALA A 216 23.29 13.00 25.44
C ALA A 216 24.07 12.25 24.33
N PRO A 217 25.42 12.24 24.37
CA PRO A 217 26.23 11.48 23.41
C PRO A 217 25.87 9.99 23.40
N GLU A 218 26.20 9.30 22.32
CA GLU A 218 25.93 7.86 22.19
C GLU A 218 26.52 7.06 23.37
N GLY A 219 25.70 6.20 23.98
CA GLY A 219 26.07 5.43 25.17
C GLY A 219 26.08 6.22 26.48
N LYS A 220 25.48 7.42 26.51
CA LYS A 220 25.32 8.26 27.70
C LYS A 220 23.86 8.63 27.95
N THR A 221 23.56 9.03 29.19
CA THR A 221 22.26 9.53 29.63
C THR A 221 22.44 10.60 30.69
N TYR A 222 21.42 11.43 30.93
CA TYR A 222 21.41 12.35 32.05
C TYR A 222 20.77 11.68 33.25
N GLN A 223 21.29 11.99 34.44
CA GLN A 223 20.74 11.49 35.69
C GLN A 223 20.58 12.63 36.69
N TRP A 224 19.38 12.76 37.25
CA TRP A 224 19.04 13.73 38.28
C TRP A 224 19.23 13.11 39.67
N TRP A 225 19.92 13.85 40.53
CA TRP A 225 20.34 13.44 41.84
C TRP A 225 19.89 14.41 42.91
N VAL A 226 19.54 13.85 44.06
CA VAL A 226 19.35 14.57 45.31
C VAL A 226 20.38 14.08 46.31
N LYS A 227 21.16 15.00 46.88
CA LYS A 227 21.99 14.71 48.04
C LYS A 227 21.19 15.04 49.29
N ALA A 228 20.90 14.04 50.10
CA ALA A 228 20.19 14.18 51.35
C ALA A 228 20.80 13.32 52.44
N ASP A 229 20.85 13.84 53.66
CA ASP A 229 21.50 13.21 54.81
C ASP A 229 22.94 12.73 54.49
N GLY A 230 23.69 13.55 53.75
CA GLY A 230 25.04 13.23 53.27
C GLY A 230 25.16 12.20 52.14
N THR A 231 24.07 11.60 51.67
CA THR A 231 24.08 10.54 50.63
C THR A 231 23.39 10.99 49.34
N HIS A 232 23.98 10.64 48.19
CA HIS A 232 23.34 10.89 46.89
C HIS A 232 22.30 9.80 46.60
N ARG A 233 21.10 10.21 46.20
CA ARG A 233 20.00 9.36 45.76
C ARG A 233 19.70 9.68 44.30
N SER A 234 19.62 8.66 43.46
CA SER A 234 19.17 8.80 42.08
C SER A 234 17.67 9.01 42.07
N ILE A 235 17.22 10.12 41.49
CA ILE A 235 15.79 10.40 41.33
C ILE A 235 15.29 9.89 39.98
N ALA A 236 15.98 10.25 38.89
CA ALA A 236 15.59 9.82 37.56
C ALA A 236 16.77 9.75 36.61
N VAL A 237 16.68 8.80 35.67
CA VAL A 237 17.51 8.71 34.47
C VAL A 237 16.64 9.18 33.31
N PHE A 238 17.10 10.17 32.55
CA PHE A 238 16.27 10.82 31.54
C PHE A 238 17.04 11.17 30.27
N LYS A 239 16.27 11.45 29.21
CA LYS A 239 16.74 11.98 27.93
C LYS A 239 15.97 13.25 27.63
N VAL A 240 16.57 14.13 26.84
CA VAL A 240 15.93 15.36 26.41
C VAL A 240 15.22 15.17 25.08
N ASP A 241 14.18 15.97 24.84
CA ASP A 241 13.49 16.02 23.57
C ASP A 241 14.33 16.69 22.46
N SER A 242 13.76 16.81 21.27
CA SER A 242 14.42 17.46 20.12
C SER A 242 14.79 18.94 20.32
N LYS A 243 14.26 19.60 21.35
CA LYS A 243 14.56 20.98 21.74
C LYS A 243 15.49 21.05 22.96
N GLY A 244 15.98 19.92 23.46
CA GLY A 244 16.83 19.89 24.64
C GLY A 244 16.09 20.09 25.95
N SER A 245 14.78 19.80 25.98
CA SER A 245 13.93 19.97 27.16
C SER A 245 13.50 18.63 27.75
N ASN A 246 13.33 18.58 29.07
CA ASN A 246 12.71 17.44 29.76
C ASN A 246 12.15 17.88 31.11
N ILE A 247 11.15 17.14 31.59
CA ILE A 247 10.48 17.37 32.87
C ILE A 247 10.40 16.04 33.61
N VAL A 248 10.66 16.07 34.91
CA VAL A 248 10.60 14.90 35.79
C VAL A 248 9.90 15.29 37.08
N ARG A 249 8.80 14.60 37.40
CA ARG A 249 8.08 14.72 38.67
C ARG A 249 8.61 13.75 39.72
N LEU A 250 8.65 14.23 40.95
CA LEU A 250 8.94 13.50 42.17
C LEU A 250 7.72 13.61 43.08
N GLU A 251 7.09 12.46 43.35
CA GLU A 251 5.82 12.36 44.10
C GLU A 251 5.97 12.61 45.62
N SER A 252 7.16 12.47 46.19
CA SER A 252 7.40 12.83 47.60
C SER A 252 8.82 13.33 47.82
N VAL A 253 8.91 14.58 48.25
CA VAL A 253 10.15 15.24 48.65
C VAL A 253 10.55 14.80 50.07
N SER A 254 9.57 14.63 50.97
CA SER A 254 9.81 14.26 52.37
C SER A 254 10.46 12.89 52.55
N ASP A 255 10.18 11.92 51.67
CA ASP A 255 10.81 10.59 51.67
C ASP A 255 12.33 10.63 51.45
N LEU A 256 12.83 11.74 50.88
CA LEU A 256 14.25 11.95 50.63
C LEU A 256 15.02 12.43 51.85
N GLY A 257 14.38 12.73 52.99
CA GLY A 257 15.07 13.21 54.19
C GLY A 257 15.55 14.66 54.06
N ASN A 258 16.61 15.04 54.77
CA ASN A 258 17.08 16.43 54.74
C ASN A 258 17.90 16.72 53.48
N ILE A 259 17.26 17.34 52.49
CA ILE A 259 17.87 17.68 51.21
C ILE A 259 18.92 18.79 51.39
N GLU A 260 20.12 18.53 50.88
CA GLU A 260 21.24 19.46 50.90
C GLU A 260 21.48 20.06 49.51
N GLN A 261 21.35 19.26 48.45
CA GLN A 261 21.76 19.65 47.10
C GLN A 261 21.00 18.88 46.02
N TYR A 262 20.71 19.57 44.91
CA TYR A 262 20.24 18.98 43.66
C TYR A 262 21.36 19.02 42.62
N SER A 263 21.51 17.97 41.82
CA SER A 263 22.48 17.97 40.72
C SER A 263 22.06 17.09 39.56
N VAL A 264 22.60 17.39 38.38
CA VAL A 264 22.43 16.58 37.17
C VAL A 264 23.81 16.24 36.63
N THR A 265 24.03 14.97 36.28
CA THR A 265 25.28 14.49 35.71
C THR A 265 25.06 13.76 34.38
N LEU A 266 26.10 13.70 33.56
CA LEU A 266 26.13 12.90 32.33
C LEU A 266 26.78 11.53 32.60
N GLU A 267 25.97 10.49 32.70
CA GLU A 267 26.34 9.14 33.11
C GLU A 267 26.34 8.15 31.93
N PRO A 268 26.92 6.95 32.08
CA PRO A 268 26.73 5.85 31.12
C PRO A 268 25.26 5.50 30.90
N ASP A 269 24.92 4.99 29.72
CA ASP A 269 23.57 4.54 29.40
C ASP A 269 23.02 3.55 30.44
N GLY A 270 21.76 3.73 30.82
CA GLY A 270 21.11 3.02 31.93
C GLY A 270 21.32 3.65 33.32
N GLY A 271 22.20 4.65 33.45
CA GLY A 271 22.47 5.34 34.71
C GLY A 271 23.38 4.53 35.65
N VAL A 272 23.64 5.09 36.83
CA VAL A 272 24.51 4.52 37.86
C VAL A 272 23.89 4.67 39.26
N ASP A 273 24.42 3.95 40.24
CA ASP A 273 23.95 4.04 41.63
C ASP A 273 24.55 5.25 42.40
N LYS A 274 25.64 5.83 41.88
CA LYS A 274 26.32 6.98 42.47
C LYS A 274 26.84 7.91 41.36
N PRO A 275 26.76 9.24 41.54
CA PRO A 275 27.26 10.17 40.53
C PRO A 275 28.73 9.91 40.21
N SER A 276 29.05 9.78 38.92
CA SER A 276 30.40 9.47 38.43
C SER A 276 30.83 10.31 37.23
N GLY A 277 29.84 10.85 36.51
CA GLY A 277 30.01 11.59 35.27
C GLY A 277 30.34 13.07 35.44
N LYS A 278 30.36 13.78 34.31
CA LYS A 278 30.50 15.25 34.30
C LYS A 278 29.26 15.87 34.93
N MET A 279 29.47 16.80 35.87
CA MET A 279 28.40 17.60 36.45
C MET A 279 27.93 18.65 35.44
N ILE A 280 26.62 18.68 35.20
CA ILE A 280 25.95 19.51 34.19
C ILE A 280 25.22 20.65 34.87
N PHE A 281 24.47 20.33 35.93
CA PHE A 281 23.78 21.29 36.76
C PHE A 281 24.01 20.97 38.24
N ALA A 282 24.07 22.01 39.07
CA ALA A 282 24.11 21.85 40.53
C ALA A 282 23.48 23.05 41.24
N GLY A 283 22.77 22.82 42.33
CA GLY A 283 22.14 23.88 43.11
C GLY A 283 21.92 23.46 44.56
N ASP A 284 21.99 24.43 45.47
CA ASP A 284 21.67 24.24 46.89
C ASP A 284 20.14 24.19 47.08
N HIS A 285 19.67 23.40 48.04
CA HIS A 285 18.25 23.25 48.40
C HIS A 285 17.55 24.57 48.80
N ARG A 286 18.32 25.61 49.12
CA ARG A 286 17.80 26.93 49.52
C ARG A 286 17.55 27.88 48.36
N GLY A 287 17.89 27.47 47.14
CA GLY A 287 17.93 28.35 45.97
C GLY A 287 19.10 29.33 46.03
N SER A 288 19.55 29.79 44.87
CA SER A 288 20.43 30.96 44.83
C SER A 288 19.55 32.20 45.07
N SER A 289 19.83 32.98 46.11
CA SER A 289 19.27 34.32 46.22
C SER A 289 19.69 35.10 44.99
N LEU A 290 18.72 35.44 44.14
CA LEU A 290 18.88 36.42 43.07
C LEU A 290 19.18 37.81 43.66
#